data_AF-A0A4Y2K6R7-F1
#
_entry.id   AF-A0A4Y2K6R7-F1
#
_cell.length_a   1.000
_cell.length_b   1.000
_cell.length_c   1.000
_cell.angle_alpha   90.00
_cell.angle_beta   90.00
_cell.angle_gamma   90.00
#
_symmetry.space_group_name_H-M   'P 1'
#
loop_
_entity.id
_entity.type
_entity.pdbx_description
1 polymer ?
#
loop_
_entity_poly.entity_id
_entity_poly.type
_entity_poly.pdbx_seq_one_letter_code
_entity_poly.pdbx_strand_id
1 'polypeptide(L)'
;MAKSETKVSLQPKNLQPPVFLAEFSNADLKFKKRPSLQFRSYRSSEKNALSNPKKMLVASTGKLQYAGSNFESEMSKVTSSLLKVGVYNKHTHKFKLHDADFFHLKPLLQCRVDVNNSQKSWSEKTEDLALTFGSKNRKRVISSRLKYESASNDTISHDKMQSSISSETTGKLKGLLAVKW
;
A
#
# COMPACT_ATOMS: atom_id res chain seq x y z
N MET A 1 40.30 32.64 -28.70
CA MET A 1 39.88 31.23 -28.83
C MET A 1 38.37 31.19 -28.98
N ALA A 2 37.84 30.87 -30.16
CA ALA A 2 36.40 30.88 -30.43
C ALA A 2 35.74 29.60 -29.88
N LYS A 3 34.65 29.74 -29.12
CA LYS A 3 33.78 28.62 -28.72
C LYS A 3 33.13 28.05 -29.98
N SER A 4 33.45 26.80 -30.33
CA SER A 4 32.75 26.09 -31.40
C SER A 4 31.39 25.59 -30.87
N GLU A 5 30.32 26.28 -31.24
CA GLU A 5 28.96 25.82 -30.95
C GLU A 5 28.61 24.63 -31.86
N THR A 6 28.59 23.43 -31.29
CA THR A 6 28.17 22.23 -32.02
C THR A 6 26.65 22.15 -32.00
N LYS A 7 26.01 22.58 -33.08
CA LYS A 7 24.55 22.53 -33.25
C LYS A 7 24.11 21.07 -33.43
N VAL A 8 23.45 20.49 -32.43
CA VAL A 8 22.97 19.11 -32.51
C VAL A 8 21.50 19.06 -32.93
N SER A 9 21.20 18.23 -33.94
CA SER A 9 19.86 18.05 -34.49
C SER A 9 19.08 16.98 -33.71
N LEU A 10 17.85 17.31 -33.31
CA LEU A 10 16.90 16.42 -32.64
C LEU A 10 16.10 15.63 -33.69
N GLN A 11 15.97 14.31 -33.49
CA GLN A 11 15.10 13.49 -34.33
C GLN A 11 13.63 13.59 -33.90
N PRO A 12 12.66 13.49 -34.83
CA PRO A 12 11.24 13.54 -34.53
C PRO A 12 10.79 12.38 -33.64
N LYS A 13 9.72 12.65 -32.87
CA LYS A 13 9.16 11.80 -31.83
C LYS A 13 8.45 10.58 -32.44
N ASN A 14 9.19 9.50 -32.70
CA ASN A 14 8.59 8.21 -33.07
C ASN A 14 7.93 7.56 -31.84
N LEU A 15 6.91 6.73 -32.08
CA LEU A 15 6.15 5.96 -31.08
C LEU A 15 7.06 4.89 -30.45
N GLN A 16 7.95 5.30 -29.55
CA GLN A 16 8.96 4.45 -28.93
C GLN A 16 8.42 3.78 -27.66
N PRO A 17 8.95 2.60 -27.30
CA PRO A 17 8.60 1.96 -26.04
C PRO A 17 8.90 2.91 -24.86
N PRO A 18 8.09 2.87 -23.79
CA PRO A 18 8.29 3.71 -22.63
C PRO A 18 9.65 3.43 -21.99
N VAL A 19 10.40 4.48 -21.67
CA VAL A 19 11.68 4.39 -21.00
C VAL A 19 11.47 4.66 -19.50
N PHE A 20 12.08 3.83 -18.66
CA PHE A 20 12.01 3.97 -17.21
C PHE A 20 13.42 4.17 -16.66
N LEU A 21 13.59 5.17 -15.80
CA LEU A 21 14.78 5.32 -14.97
C LEU A 21 14.43 4.85 -13.55
N ALA A 22 15.18 3.88 -13.05
CA ALA A 22 14.95 3.30 -11.73
C ALA A 22 16.17 3.51 -10.83
N GLU A 23 15.95 4.08 -9.65
CA GLU A 23 16.94 4.18 -8.59
C GLU A 23 16.62 3.18 -7.49
N PHE A 24 17.56 2.28 -7.17
CA PHE A 24 17.38 1.34 -6.07
C PHE A 24 17.91 1.94 -4.77
N SER A 25 17.06 1.97 -3.74
CA SER A 25 17.43 2.44 -2.38
C SER A 25 18.65 1.76 -1.77
N ASN A 26 18.89 0.47 -2.09
CA ASN A 26 19.99 -0.31 -1.51
C ASN A 26 21.26 -0.31 -2.37
N ALA A 27 21.47 0.73 -3.19
CA ALA A 27 22.57 0.88 -4.14
C ALA A 27 22.60 -0.18 -5.27
N ASP A 28 23.65 -0.08 -6.10
CA ASP A 28 23.73 -0.63 -7.46
C ASP A 28 23.54 -2.16 -7.52
N LEU A 29 22.55 -2.59 -8.31
CA LEU A 29 22.34 -4.00 -8.57
C LEU A 29 23.43 -4.46 -9.54
N LYS A 30 24.24 -5.46 -9.17
CA LYS A 30 25.22 -6.06 -10.08
C LYS A 30 24.52 -6.88 -11.17
N PHE A 31 23.97 -6.21 -12.19
CA PHE A 31 23.16 -6.77 -13.28
C PHE A 31 23.88 -7.91 -14.01
N LYS A 32 25.20 -7.78 -14.22
CA LYS A 32 26.03 -8.78 -14.90
C LYS A 32 26.09 -10.14 -14.18
N LYS A 33 25.67 -10.22 -12.92
CA LYS A 33 25.71 -11.45 -12.09
C LYS A 33 24.33 -12.00 -11.76
N ARG A 34 23.23 -11.40 -12.24
CA ARG A 34 21.87 -11.75 -11.83
C ARG A 34 20.91 -11.87 -13.03
N PRO A 35 20.79 -13.05 -13.65
CA PRO A 35 19.84 -13.29 -14.75
C PRO A 35 18.36 -13.28 -14.29
N SER A 36 18.08 -13.29 -12.98
CA SER A 36 16.73 -13.37 -12.42
C SER A 36 16.02 -12.03 -12.25
N LEU A 37 16.62 -10.91 -12.68
CA LEU A 37 16.00 -9.60 -12.49
C LEU A 37 14.88 -9.37 -13.52
N GLN A 38 13.66 -9.21 -13.05
CA GLN A 38 12.48 -8.95 -13.87
C GLN A 38 11.81 -7.63 -13.46
N PHE A 39 11.43 -6.83 -14.45
CA PHE A 39 10.68 -5.59 -14.24
C PHE A 39 9.23 -5.77 -14.70
N ARG A 40 8.29 -5.19 -13.93
CA ARG A 40 6.87 -5.11 -14.27
C ARG A 40 6.38 -3.69 -14.04
N SER A 41 5.79 -3.09 -15.05
CA SER A 41 5.20 -1.76 -14.96
C SER A 41 3.69 -1.86 -14.92
N TYR A 42 3.07 -1.10 -14.02
CA TYR A 42 1.63 -0.97 -13.88
C TYR A 42 1.25 0.48 -14.11
N ARG A 43 0.11 0.70 -14.76
CA ARG A 43 -0.45 2.02 -15.03
C ARG A 43 -1.92 2.00 -14.65
N SER A 44 -2.36 3.00 -13.90
CA SER A 44 -3.78 3.18 -13.59
C SER A 44 -4.58 3.48 -14.87
N SER A 45 -5.77 2.90 -14.94
CA SER A 45 -6.75 3.18 -16.01
C SER A 45 -7.47 4.53 -15.79
N GLU A 46 -7.38 5.10 -14.60
CA GLU A 46 -8.00 6.39 -14.27
C GLU A 46 -7.42 7.49 -15.17
N LYS A 47 -8.26 8.09 -16.01
CA LYS A 47 -7.90 9.20 -16.88
C LYS A 47 -8.32 10.51 -16.22
N ASN A 48 -7.46 11.05 -15.35
CA ASN A 48 -7.63 12.41 -14.85
C ASN A 48 -6.83 13.37 -15.75
N ALA A 49 -7.52 14.24 -16.49
CA ALA A 49 -6.87 15.17 -17.42
C ALA A 49 -5.92 16.17 -16.73
N LEU A 50 -6.15 16.46 -15.45
CA LEU A 50 -5.35 17.41 -14.66
C LEU A 50 -4.12 16.77 -13.99
N SER A 51 -3.99 15.44 -13.97
CA SER A 51 -2.94 14.75 -13.20
C SER A 51 -2.18 13.75 -14.06
N ASN A 52 -0.88 13.62 -13.79
CA ASN A 52 -0.06 12.60 -14.42
C ASN A 52 -0.63 11.21 -14.12
N PRO A 53 -0.63 10.28 -15.10
CA PRO A 53 -1.13 8.94 -14.88
C PRO A 53 -0.35 8.27 -13.74
N LYS A 54 -1.08 7.72 -12.78
CA LYS A 54 -0.49 6.92 -11.69
C LYS A 54 0.18 5.70 -12.31
N LYS A 55 1.48 5.55 -12.08
CA LYS A 55 2.32 4.45 -12.55
C LYS A 55 3.06 3.85 -11.36
N MET A 56 3.33 2.56 -11.45
CA MET A 56 4.12 1.82 -10.48
C MET A 56 5.08 0.91 -11.22
N LEU A 57 6.31 0.84 -10.75
CA LEU A 57 7.33 -0.06 -11.26
C LEU A 57 7.70 -1.06 -10.16
N VAL A 58 7.68 -2.34 -10.49
CA VAL A 58 8.05 -3.44 -9.61
C VAL A 58 9.24 -4.16 -10.20
N ALA A 59 10.29 -4.36 -9.41
CA ALA A 59 11.48 -5.10 -9.79
C ALA A 59 11.63 -6.33 -8.88
N SER A 60 11.70 -7.52 -9.47
CA SER A 60 11.90 -8.79 -8.75
C SER A 60 13.30 -9.32 -9.00
N THR A 61 14.07 -9.54 -7.93
CA THR A 61 15.44 -10.09 -8.01
C THR A 61 15.50 -11.60 -7.69
N GLY A 62 14.35 -12.23 -7.44
CA GLY A 62 14.23 -13.62 -6.96
C GLY A 62 14.26 -13.74 -5.43
N LYS A 63 15.07 -12.94 -4.73
CA LYS A 63 15.11 -12.91 -3.24
C LYS A 63 14.32 -11.76 -2.64
N LEU A 64 14.30 -10.62 -3.33
CA LEU A 64 13.67 -9.40 -2.87
C LEU A 64 12.88 -8.78 -4.00
N GLN A 65 11.72 -8.23 -3.65
CA GLN A 65 10.92 -7.42 -4.55
C GLN A 65 11.12 -5.96 -4.17
N TYR A 66 11.17 -5.10 -5.18
CA TYR A 66 11.21 -3.66 -5.01
C TYR A 66 10.02 -3.05 -5.70
N ALA A 67 9.44 -2.01 -5.11
CA ALA A 67 8.39 -1.24 -5.72
C ALA A 67 8.69 0.26 -5.60
N GLY A 68 8.29 1.00 -6.63
CA GLY A 68 8.29 2.46 -6.62
C GLY A 68 7.07 2.97 -7.38
N SER A 69 6.53 4.08 -6.94
CA SER A 69 5.35 4.71 -7.54
C SER A 69 5.56 6.20 -7.71
N ASN A 70 4.85 6.80 -8.67
CA ASN A 70 4.94 8.24 -8.95
C ASN A 70 3.87 9.08 -8.24
N PHE A 71 3.03 8.46 -7.40
CA PHE A 71 1.85 9.08 -6.79
C PHE A 71 1.86 9.09 -5.26
N GLU A 72 2.96 8.65 -4.64
CA GLU A 72 3.09 8.63 -3.19
C GLU A 72 3.43 10.04 -2.65
N SER A 73 2.82 10.39 -1.50
CA SER A 73 2.83 11.74 -0.89
C SER A 73 4.22 12.38 -0.76
N GLU A 74 5.24 11.57 -0.45
CA GLU A 74 6.63 12.00 -0.26
C GLU A 74 7.35 12.32 -1.58
N MET A 75 6.92 11.72 -2.71
CA MET A 75 7.54 11.91 -4.04
C MET A 75 6.73 12.83 -4.96
N SER A 76 5.51 13.21 -4.57
CA SER A 76 4.63 14.10 -5.34
C SER A 76 5.26 15.48 -5.62
N LYS A 77 6.29 15.90 -4.87
CA LYS A 77 6.94 17.21 -5.06
C LYS A 77 8.03 17.21 -6.14
N VAL A 78 8.59 16.05 -6.52
CA VAL A 78 9.76 15.96 -7.41
C VAL A 78 9.41 15.44 -8.82
N THR A 79 8.23 14.84 -8.99
CA THR A 79 7.90 14.01 -10.18
C THR A 79 7.18 14.77 -11.32
N SER A 80 7.28 16.10 -11.38
CA SER A 80 6.73 16.89 -12.51
C SER A 80 7.78 17.38 -13.51
N SER A 81 9.07 17.20 -13.21
CA SER A 81 10.13 17.48 -14.18
C SER A 81 10.19 16.33 -15.19
N LEU A 82 9.75 16.60 -16.42
CA LEU A 82 9.84 15.70 -17.58
C LEU A 82 11.29 15.24 -17.77
N LEU A 83 11.65 14.11 -17.17
CA LEU A 83 12.97 13.53 -17.34
C LEU A 83 13.10 13.05 -18.79
N LYS A 84 14.19 13.44 -19.44
CA LYS A 84 14.49 13.01 -20.80
C LYS A 84 15.82 12.29 -20.86
N VAL A 85 15.82 11.12 -21.48
CA VAL A 85 17.02 10.30 -21.69
C VAL A 85 17.48 10.49 -23.12
N GLY A 86 18.70 11.01 -23.28
CA GLY A 86 19.33 11.24 -24.58
C GLY A 86 20.28 10.10 -24.94
N VAL A 87 20.08 9.48 -26.11
CA VAL A 87 21.06 8.58 -26.72
C VAL A 87 21.81 9.36 -27.79
N TYR A 88 23.11 9.59 -27.56
CA TYR A 88 23.99 10.27 -28.51
C TYR A 88 24.67 9.26 -29.41
N ASN A 89 24.53 9.43 -30.72
CA ASN A 89 25.31 8.67 -31.69
C ASN A 89 26.52 9.49 -32.15
N LYS A 90 27.73 9.06 -31.75
CA LYS A 90 28.99 9.73 -32.08
C LYS A 90 29.30 9.74 -33.58
N HIS A 91 28.84 8.75 -34.35
CA HIS A 91 29.11 8.65 -35.78
C HIS A 91 28.20 9.56 -36.61
N THR A 92 26.93 9.68 -36.22
CA THR A 92 25.96 10.52 -36.94
C THR A 92 25.81 11.92 -36.36
N HIS A 93 26.44 12.19 -35.21
CA HIS A 93 26.33 13.45 -34.46
C HIS A 93 24.88 13.88 -34.16
N LYS A 94 23.99 12.91 -33.92
CA LYS A 94 22.56 13.14 -33.64
C LYS A 94 22.17 12.64 -32.25
N PHE A 95 21.22 13.34 -31.62
CA PHE A 95 20.57 12.90 -30.38
C PHE A 95 19.20 12.30 -30.65
N LYS A 96 18.92 11.16 -30.02
CA LYS A 96 17.57 10.65 -29.83
C LYS A 96 17.15 10.90 -28.39
N LEU A 97 16.05 11.62 -28.22
CA LEU A 97 15.56 12.02 -26.91
C LEU A 97 14.29 11.23 -26.59
N HIS A 98 14.30 10.55 -25.45
CA HIS A 98 13.20 9.72 -24.97
C HIS A 98 12.61 10.38 -23.73
N ASP A 99 11.28 10.51 -23.68
CA ASP A 99 10.60 10.84 -22.43
C ASP A 99 10.70 9.61 -21.49
N ALA A 100 11.14 9.83 -20.26
CA ALA A 100 11.34 8.76 -19.29
C ALA A 100 10.60 9.05 -17.99
N ASP A 101 10.00 8.02 -17.39
CA ASP A 101 9.49 8.11 -16.03
C ASP A 101 10.60 7.73 -15.03
N PHE A 102 10.71 8.49 -13.94
CA PHE A 102 11.64 8.20 -12.85
C PHE A 102 10.91 7.49 -11.71
N PHE A 103 11.49 6.40 -11.21
CA PHE A 103 10.99 5.64 -10.08
C PHE A 103 12.10 5.41 -9.06
N HIS A 104 11.84 5.79 -7.82
CA HIS A 104 12.69 5.38 -6.70
C HIS A 104 12.13 4.09 -6.11
N LEU A 105 12.90 3.01 -6.23
CA LEU A 105 12.53 1.65 -5.87
C LEU A 105 12.98 1.32 -4.44
N LYS A 106 11.98 1.05 -3.59
CA LYS A 106 12.18 0.62 -2.19
C LYS A 106 11.93 -0.88 -2.06
N PRO A 107 12.69 -1.59 -1.21
CA PRO A 107 12.45 -3.01 -0.98
C PRO A 107 11.07 -3.20 -0.33
N LEU A 108 10.28 -4.09 -0.91
CA LEU A 108 9.10 -4.64 -0.28
C LEU A 108 9.57 -5.63 0.78
N LEU A 109 9.80 -5.12 1.98
CA LEU A 109 9.99 -5.97 3.14
C LEU A 109 8.63 -6.59 3.45
N GLN A 110 8.54 -7.91 3.33
CA GLN A 110 7.45 -8.68 3.94
C GLN A 110 7.63 -8.65 5.46
N CYS A 111 7.51 -7.46 6.07
CA CYS A 111 7.17 -7.42 7.47
C CYS A 111 5.83 -8.13 7.59
N ARG A 112 5.74 -9.10 8.49
CA ARG A 112 4.44 -9.56 9.00
C ARG A 112 3.80 -8.35 9.67
N VAL A 113 3.21 -7.49 8.86
CA VAL A 113 2.28 -6.49 9.36
C VAL A 113 1.03 -7.32 9.57
N ASP A 114 0.83 -7.77 10.80
CA ASP A 114 -0.41 -8.43 11.18
C ASP A 114 -1.54 -7.51 10.72
N VAL A 115 -2.35 -7.99 9.77
CA VAL A 115 -3.41 -7.20 9.11
C VAL A 115 -4.38 -6.61 10.15
N ASN A 116 -4.47 -7.25 11.32
CA ASN A 116 -5.20 -6.77 12.48
C ASN A 116 -4.73 -5.40 13.00
N ASN A 117 -3.48 -4.99 12.75
CA ASN A 117 -2.95 -3.70 13.20
C ASN A 117 -3.43 -2.53 12.33
N SER A 118 -3.89 -2.76 11.09
CA SER A 118 -4.42 -1.65 10.26
C SER A 118 -5.83 -1.23 10.68
N GLN A 119 -6.62 -2.14 11.25
CA GLN A 119 -7.99 -1.88 11.73
C GLN A 119 -8.03 -1.25 13.14
N LYS A 120 -6.92 -1.32 13.89
CA LYS A 120 -6.87 -0.74 15.24
C LYS A 120 -6.94 0.78 15.21
N SER A 121 -7.77 1.33 16.09
CA SER A 121 -7.81 2.77 16.36
C SER A 121 -6.45 3.27 16.86
N TRP A 122 -6.17 4.56 16.69
CA TRP A 122 -4.93 5.16 17.18
C TRP A 122 -4.75 4.90 18.69
N SER A 123 -5.83 5.02 19.47
CA SER A 123 -5.82 4.72 20.90
C SER A 123 -5.42 3.27 21.19
N GLU A 124 -5.98 2.31 20.46
CA GLU A 124 -5.67 0.88 20.64
C GLU A 124 -4.20 0.58 20.32
N LYS A 125 -3.63 1.22 19.29
CA LYS A 125 -2.21 1.10 18.96
C LYS A 125 -1.33 1.64 20.10
N THR A 126 -1.72 2.76 20.71
CA THR A 126 -0.98 3.31 21.85
C THR A 126 -1.10 2.44 23.10
N GLU A 127 -2.25 1.80 23.32
CA GLU A 127 -2.44 0.85 24.42
C GLU A 127 -1.61 -0.42 24.22
N ASP A 128 -1.51 -0.93 22.99
CA ASP A 128 -0.70 -2.11 22.63
C ASP A 128 0.80 -1.85 22.87
N LEU A 129 1.29 -0.67 22.46
CA LEU A 129 2.65 -0.22 22.77
C LEU A 129 2.86 -0.06 24.28
N ALA A 130 1.87 0.42 25.01
CA ALA A 130 1.94 0.54 26.47
C ALA A 130 1.93 -0.82 27.18
N LEU A 131 1.19 -1.81 26.68
CA LEU A 131 1.21 -3.19 27.17
C LEU A 131 2.56 -3.85 26.90
N THR A 132 3.17 -3.58 25.75
CA THR A 132 4.45 -4.19 25.35
C THR A 132 5.63 -3.53 26.07
N PHE A 133 5.73 -2.19 26.04
CA PHE A 133 6.91 -1.45 26.49
C PHE A 133 6.67 -0.50 27.67
N GLY A 134 5.42 -0.30 28.09
CA GLY A 134 5.08 0.65 29.15
C GLY A 134 5.51 0.21 30.56
N SER A 135 5.32 1.10 31.54
CA SER A 135 5.63 0.82 32.94
C SER A 135 4.70 -0.26 33.52
N LYS A 136 5.16 -0.98 34.55
CA LYS A 136 4.37 -2.04 35.22
C LYS A 136 2.98 -1.55 35.67
N ASN A 137 2.90 -0.31 36.16
CA ASN A 137 1.64 0.29 36.59
C ASN A 137 0.71 0.55 35.40
N ARG A 138 1.23 1.10 34.30
CA ARG A 138 0.45 1.37 33.09
C ARG A 138 -0.07 0.07 32.47
N LYS A 139 0.76 -0.98 32.42
CA LYS A 139 0.35 -2.31 31.95
C LYS A 139 -0.81 -2.86 32.78
N ARG A 140 -0.68 -2.84 34.11
CA ARG A 140 -1.72 -3.35 35.03
C ARG A 140 -3.06 -2.65 34.85
N VAL A 141 -3.06 -1.33 34.74
CA VAL A 141 -4.29 -0.54 34.56
C VAL A 141 -4.98 -0.92 33.26
N ILE A 142 -4.24 -1.00 32.15
CA ILE A 142 -4.79 -1.37 30.84
C ILE A 142 -5.32 -2.81 30.86
N SER A 143 -4.53 -3.77 31.35
CA SER A 143 -4.95 -5.18 31.44
C SER A 143 -6.20 -5.38 32.29
N SER A 144 -6.34 -4.61 33.39
CA SER A 144 -7.54 -4.66 34.23
C SER A 144 -8.77 -4.16 33.48
N ARG A 145 -8.66 -3.04 32.76
CA ARG A 145 -9.78 -2.51 31.97
C ARG A 145 -10.24 -3.51 30.91
N LEU A 146 -9.30 -4.05 30.13
CA LEU A 146 -9.60 -5.02 29.06
C LEU A 146 -10.29 -6.28 29.60
N LYS A 147 -9.94 -6.72 30.81
CA LYS A 147 -10.58 -7.87 31.47
C LYS A 147 -12.07 -7.63 31.78
N TYR A 148 -12.43 -6.41 32.16
CA TYR A 148 -13.84 -6.07 32.44
C TYR A 148 -14.63 -5.83 31.15
N GLU A 149 -14.01 -5.25 30.15
CA GLU A 149 -14.63 -4.96 28.84
C GLU A 149 -14.95 -6.25 28.05
N SER A 150 -14.11 -7.28 28.18
CA SER A 150 -14.40 -8.61 27.64
C SER A 150 -15.54 -9.30 28.40
N ALA A 151 -15.53 -9.25 29.73
CA ALA A 151 -16.59 -9.82 30.56
C ALA A 151 -17.96 -9.16 30.36
N SER A 152 -18.03 -7.86 30.04
CA SER A 152 -19.30 -7.18 29.75
C SER A 152 -19.89 -7.52 28.39
N ASN A 153 -19.05 -7.87 27.42
CA ASN A 153 -19.53 -8.24 26.08
C ASN A 153 -20.11 -9.67 26.08
N ASP A 154 -19.56 -10.58 26.88
CA ASP A 154 -20.06 -11.95 27.00
C ASP A 154 -21.45 -12.03 27.64
N THR A 155 -21.77 -11.15 28.60
CA THR A 155 -23.09 -11.11 29.26
C THR A 155 -24.18 -10.57 28.34
N ILE A 156 -23.87 -9.62 27.45
CA ILE A 156 -24.81 -9.07 26.45
C ILE A 156 -25.15 -10.12 25.38
N SER A 157 -24.21 -11.00 25.04
CA SER A 157 -24.45 -12.11 24.11
C SER A 157 -25.39 -13.18 24.69
N HIS A 158 -25.29 -13.45 25.99
CA HIS A 158 -26.15 -14.44 26.66
C HIS A 158 -27.61 -13.95 26.82
N ASP A 159 -27.80 -12.66 27.08
CA ASP A 159 -29.13 -12.03 27.27
C ASP A 159 -29.93 -11.93 25.95
N LYS A 160 -29.24 -11.74 24.82
CA LYS A 160 -29.85 -11.79 23.48
C LYS A 160 -30.29 -13.19 23.03
N MET A 161 -29.65 -14.26 23.51
CA MET A 161 -30.13 -15.63 23.21
C MET A 161 -31.38 -15.99 24.00
N GLN A 162 -31.53 -15.52 25.26
CA GLN A 162 -32.71 -15.84 26.08
C GLN A 162 -33.98 -15.10 25.65
N SER A 163 -33.86 -13.88 25.15
CA SER A 163 -35.01 -13.13 24.61
C SER A 163 -35.57 -13.70 23.30
N SER A 164 -34.80 -14.54 22.58
CA SER A 164 -35.21 -15.18 21.33
C SER A 164 -36.02 -16.47 21.54
N ILE A 165 -35.94 -17.09 22.72
CA ILE A 165 -36.60 -18.39 23.02
C ILE A 165 -38.03 -18.20 23.55
N SER A 166 -38.38 -17.01 24.03
CA SER A 166 -39.67 -16.76 24.71
C SER A 166 -40.83 -16.34 23.79
N SER A 167 -40.65 -16.28 22.46
CA SER A 167 -41.69 -15.79 21.53
C SER A 167 -42.37 -16.84 20.64
N GLU A 168 -42.09 -18.14 20.80
CA GLU A 168 -42.61 -19.17 19.88
C GLU A 168 -43.77 -20.05 20.39
N THR A 169 -44.33 -19.82 21.58
CA THR A 169 -45.48 -20.64 22.06
C THR A 169 -46.67 -19.82 22.53
N THR A 170 -47.40 -19.19 21.62
CA THR A 170 -48.85 -18.95 21.83
C THR A 170 -49.61 -19.06 20.50
N GLY A 171 -49.95 -20.29 20.13
CA GLY A 171 -50.83 -20.61 19.01
C GLY A 171 -51.92 -21.61 19.41
N LYS A 172 -53.00 -21.10 20.02
CA LYS A 172 -54.41 -21.51 19.80
C LYS A 172 -54.82 -22.95 20.17
N LEU A 173 -55.59 -23.09 21.26
CA LEU A 173 -56.81 -23.92 21.26
C LEU A 173 -57.88 -23.33 22.20
N LYS A 174 -59.04 -23.03 21.62
CA LYS A 174 -60.29 -22.64 22.28
C LYS A 174 -60.95 -23.91 22.87
N GLY A 175 -61.61 -23.77 24.02
CA GLY A 175 -62.85 -24.52 24.28
C GLY A 175 -62.96 -25.25 25.61
N LEU A 176 -63.88 -24.74 26.42
CA LEU A 176 -64.91 -25.45 27.20
C LEU A 176 -64.58 -26.01 28.60
N LEU A 177 -65.34 -25.41 29.53
CA LEU A 177 -66.10 -25.97 30.65
C LEU A 177 -65.40 -26.18 32.01
N ALA A 178 -66.00 -25.48 32.98
CA ALA A 178 -65.79 -25.55 34.40
C ALA A 178 -66.20 -26.89 35.00
N VAL A 179 -65.53 -27.32 36.07
CA VAL A 179 -66.17 -27.91 37.25
C VAL A 179 -65.37 -27.51 38.49
N LYS A 180 -66.12 -27.07 39.50
CA LYS A 180 -65.72 -26.68 40.84
C LYS A 180 -65.89 -27.89 41.77
N TRP A 181 -64.94 -28.11 42.67
CA TRP A 181 -65.19 -28.64 44.03
C TRP A 181 -64.35 -27.81 44.98
#